data_AF-A0A7X4D6L0-F1
#
_entry.id   AF-A0A7X4D6L0-F1
#
_cell.length_a   1.000
_cell.length_b   1.000
_cell.length_c   1.000
_cell.angle_alpha   90.00
_cell.angle_beta   90.00
_cell.angle_gamma   90.00
#
_symmetry.space_group_name_H-M   'P 1'
#
loop_
_entity.id
_entity.type
_entity.pdbx_description
1 polymer ?
#
loop_
_entity_poly.entity_id
_entity_poly.type
_entity_poly.pdbx_seq_one_letter_code
_entity_poly.pdbx_strand_id
1 'polypeptide(L)'
;MVKFEAAALTPSLLPDLWAMGFTKCSDSFVRFCFTRCLDRQKVSSAIAELCPEATSNYLNMPDLELERSCSPLNLEEVNQGYFLMPVRPGYAISLVDRHGSAEDLFGGKPSVLLRWDNVYYRKKTHHKILQSPARILWYVSGNQKQIIAVSHLYEVEIDSAKTLFKKFKKFGILEWNDIYKMCDGDPSNEIMALKFSHTFPFRKPVLLDTVREVFKENGTGLSLQSPLKLSMAIFQNLFQLGYPNQS
;
A
#
# COMPACT_ATOMS: atom_id res chain seq x y z
N MET A 1 6.42 4.84 -17.02
CA MET A 1 7.61 3.98 -16.84
C MET A 1 8.70 4.83 -16.22
N VAL A 2 9.45 4.29 -15.26
CA VAL A 2 10.67 4.90 -14.71
C VAL A 2 11.85 4.07 -15.19
N LYS A 3 12.88 4.72 -15.71
CA LYS A 3 14.09 4.08 -16.26
C LYS A 3 15.33 4.86 -15.84
N PHE A 4 16.39 4.16 -15.41
CA PHE A 4 17.72 4.74 -15.19
C PHE A 4 18.83 3.75 -15.52
N GLU A 5 20.02 4.27 -15.81
CA GLU A 5 21.17 3.47 -16.23
C GLU A 5 21.81 2.72 -15.06
N ALA A 6 22.24 1.48 -15.30
CA ALA A 6 22.86 0.63 -14.29
C ALA A 6 24.24 1.14 -13.85
N ALA A 7 24.95 1.86 -14.73
CA ALA A 7 26.28 2.41 -14.46
C ALA A 7 26.29 3.47 -13.34
N ALA A 8 25.12 4.06 -13.01
CA ALA A 8 24.97 5.08 -11.99
C ALA A 8 24.75 4.52 -10.57
N LEU A 9 24.75 3.19 -10.37
CA LEU A 9 24.31 2.56 -9.14
C LEU A 9 25.42 1.85 -8.37
N THR A 10 25.44 2.04 -7.06
CA THR A 10 26.18 1.17 -6.15
C THR A 10 25.50 -0.20 -5.99
N PRO A 11 26.23 -1.32 -6.07
CA PRO A 11 25.66 -2.67 -5.93
C PRO A 11 24.84 -2.91 -4.65
N SER A 12 25.12 -2.16 -3.58
CA SER A 12 24.39 -2.22 -2.31
C SER A 12 22.91 -1.81 -2.42
N LEU A 13 22.51 -1.09 -3.47
CA LEU A 13 21.13 -0.64 -3.69
C LEU A 13 20.27 -1.67 -4.43
N LEU A 14 20.87 -2.72 -5.00
CA LEU A 14 20.14 -3.71 -5.80
C LEU A 14 18.98 -4.39 -5.04
N PRO A 15 19.15 -4.84 -3.77
CA PRO A 15 18.06 -5.44 -3.02
C PRO A 15 16.86 -4.50 -2.86
N ASP A 16 17.15 -3.22 -2.61
CA ASP A 16 16.12 -2.19 -2.44
C ASP A 16 15.40 -1.91 -3.75
N LEU A 17 16.13 -1.82 -4.87
CA LEU A 17 15.54 -1.63 -6.19
C LEU A 17 14.60 -2.77 -6.59
N TRP A 18 14.98 -4.02 -6.31
CA TRP A 18 14.09 -5.16 -6.53
C TRP A 18 12.86 -5.10 -5.63
N ALA A 19 13.02 -4.75 -4.35
CA ALA A 19 11.91 -4.56 -3.43
C ALA A 19 10.96 -3.43 -3.87
N MET A 20 11.48 -2.43 -4.58
CA MET A 20 10.73 -1.33 -5.19
C MET A 20 10.02 -1.71 -6.49
N GLY A 21 10.24 -2.90 -7.05
CA GLY A 21 9.66 -3.35 -8.31
C GLY A 21 10.46 -3.01 -9.57
N PHE A 22 11.72 -2.55 -9.43
CA PHE A 22 12.61 -2.38 -10.57
C PHE A 22 13.15 -3.73 -11.05
N THR A 23 13.16 -3.93 -12.36
CA THR A 23 13.79 -5.07 -13.01
C THR A 23 14.93 -4.60 -13.90
N LYS A 24 15.98 -5.42 -14.04
CA LYS A 24 17.06 -5.12 -14.97
C LYS A 24 16.58 -5.39 -16.40
N CYS A 25 16.78 -4.43 -17.28
CA CYS A 25 16.48 -4.52 -18.70
C CYS A 25 17.67 -3.93 -19.46
N SER A 26 18.46 -4.81 -20.10
CA SER A 26 19.72 -4.44 -20.76
C SER A 26 20.66 -3.70 -19.79
N ASP A 27 21.13 -2.49 -20.13
CA ASP A 27 22.00 -1.66 -19.28
C ASP A 27 21.23 -0.69 -18.37
N SER A 28 19.94 -0.93 -18.16
CA SER A 28 19.07 -0.08 -17.35
C SER A 28 18.27 -0.87 -16.32
N PHE A 29 17.75 -0.16 -15.32
CA PHE A 29 16.67 -0.63 -14.47
C PHE A 29 15.38 0.05 -14.91
N VAL A 30 14.32 -0.75 -15.03
CA VAL A 30 13.00 -0.29 -15.43
C VAL A 30 11.96 -0.68 -14.40
N ARG A 31 10.98 0.20 -14.19
CA ARG A 31 9.78 -0.08 -13.43
C ARG A 31 8.56 0.51 -14.13
N PHE A 32 7.48 -0.26 -14.13
CA PHE A 32 6.18 0.20 -14.59
C PHE A 32 5.35 0.66 -13.40
N CYS A 33 4.54 1.70 -13.60
CA CYS A 33 3.64 2.21 -12.59
C CYS A 33 2.29 2.44 -13.26
N PHE A 34 1.31 1.59 -12.95
CA PHE A 34 -0.04 1.77 -13.45
C PHE A 34 -0.92 2.28 -12.31
N THR A 35 -1.52 3.46 -12.47
CA THR A 35 -2.45 4.02 -11.49
C THR A 35 -3.89 3.65 -11.82
N ARG A 36 -4.11 2.38 -12.17
CA ARG A 36 -5.36 1.85 -12.72
C ARG A 36 -5.65 0.46 -12.17
N CYS A 37 -6.89 0.01 -12.28
CA CYS A 37 -7.26 -1.39 -12.14
C CYS A 37 -7.22 -2.03 -13.54
N LEU A 38 -6.41 -3.08 -13.70
CA LEU A 38 -6.21 -3.76 -14.98
C LEU A 38 -6.20 -5.27 -14.78
N ASP A 39 -6.54 -6.02 -15.82
CA ASP A 39 -6.24 -7.46 -15.90
C ASP A 39 -4.78 -7.68 -16.37
N ARG A 40 -4.29 -8.92 -16.25
CA ARG A 40 -2.93 -9.29 -16.66
C ARG A 40 -2.66 -9.02 -18.14
N GLN A 41 -3.64 -9.25 -19.01
CA GLN A 41 -3.44 -9.09 -20.45
C GLN A 41 -3.19 -7.62 -20.82
N LYS A 42 -3.95 -6.70 -20.22
CA LYS A 42 -3.75 -5.25 -20.39
C LYS A 42 -2.41 -4.79 -19.84
N VAL A 43 -1.99 -5.31 -18.69
CA VAL A 43 -0.67 -5.03 -18.11
C VAL A 43 0.45 -5.49 -19.05
N SER A 44 0.41 -6.76 -19.49
CA SER A 44 1.41 -7.31 -20.41
C SER A 44 1.47 -6.55 -21.73
N SER A 45 0.31 -6.19 -22.29
CA SER A 45 0.23 -5.41 -23.54
C SER A 45 0.86 -4.03 -23.36
N ALA A 46 0.56 -3.33 -22.26
CA ALA A 46 1.14 -2.03 -21.96
C ALA A 46 2.66 -2.11 -21.73
N ILE A 47 3.16 -3.16 -21.08
CA ILE A 47 4.61 -3.37 -20.90
C ILE A 47 5.28 -3.62 -22.25
N ALA A 48 4.71 -4.49 -23.09
CA ALA A 48 5.25 -4.80 -24.41
C ALA A 48 5.27 -3.58 -25.34
N GLU A 49 4.26 -2.71 -25.25
CA GLU A 49 4.21 -1.44 -26.01
C GLU A 49 5.27 -0.44 -25.52
N LEU A 50 5.43 -0.29 -24.20
CA LEU A 50 6.32 0.70 -23.61
C LEU A 50 7.81 0.30 -23.63
N CYS A 51 8.11 -0.98 -23.44
CA CYS A 51 9.47 -1.52 -23.45
C CYS A 51 9.45 -3.02 -23.79
N PRO A 52 9.47 -3.38 -25.08
CA PRO A 52 9.42 -4.78 -25.54
C PRO A 52 10.47 -5.67 -24.87
N GLU A 53 11.69 -5.16 -24.70
CA GLU A 53 12.83 -5.85 -24.06
C GLU A 53 12.57 -6.25 -22.60
N ALA A 54 11.70 -5.51 -21.90
CA ALA A 54 11.35 -5.81 -20.51
C ALA A 54 10.26 -6.88 -20.39
N THR A 55 9.56 -7.21 -21.47
CA THR A 55 8.38 -8.10 -21.43
C THR A 55 8.67 -9.45 -20.79
N SER A 56 9.82 -10.05 -21.09
CA SER A 56 10.24 -11.34 -20.55
C SER A 56 10.36 -11.33 -19.02
N ASN A 57 10.71 -10.20 -18.41
CA ASN A 57 10.82 -10.06 -16.95
C ASN A 57 9.47 -10.18 -16.25
N TYR A 58 8.36 -9.85 -16.92
CA TYR A 58 7.03 -9.78 -16.33
C TYR A 58 6.09 -10.90 -16.79
N LEU A 59 6.40 -11.55 -17.92
CA LEU A 59 5.53 -12.53 -18.57
C LEU A 59 5.08 -13.66 -17.64
N ASN A 60 6.03 -14.23 -16.88
CA ASN A 60 5.80 -15.39 -16.00
C ASN A 60 5.81 -15.02 -14.51
N MET A 61 5.89 -13.72 -14.18
CA MET A 61 5.87 -13.26 -12.79
C MET A 61 4.51 -13.60 -12.17
N PRO A 62 4.44 -14.16 -10.94
CA PRO A 62 3.17 -14.42 -10.25
C PRO A 62 2.32 -13.15 -10.12
N ASP A 63 0.99 -13.26 -10.14
CA ASP A 63 0.07 -12.11 -10.18
C ASP A 63 0.28 -11.11 -9.02
N LEU A 64 0.45 -11.59 -7.80
CA LEU A 64 0.76 -10.72 -6.65
C LEU A 64 2.08 -9.97 -6.81
N GLU A 65 3.09 -10.62 -7.39
CA GLU A 65 4.39 -10.02 -7.63
C GLU A 65 4.32 -9.01 -8.79
N LEU A 66 3.52 -9.31 -9.81
CA LEU A 66 3.25 -8.40 -10.93
C LEU A 66 2.53 -7.13 -10.45
N GLU A 67 1.48 -7.28 -9.63
CA GLU A 67 0.74 -6.18 -9.02
C GLU A 67 1.68 -5.24 -8.24
N ARG A 68 2.56 -5.82 -7.43
CA ARG A 68 3.55 -5.10 -6.63
C ARG A 68 4.59 -4.41 -7.48
N SER A 69 5.20 -5.13 -8.42
CA SER A 69 6.24 -4.59 -9.29
C SER A 69 5.72 -3.44 -10.14
N CYS A 70 4.43 -3.50 -10.51
CA CYS A 70 3.77 -2.46 -11.28
C CYS A 70 2.97 -1.45 -10.44
N SER A 71 3.18 -1.42 -9.12
CA SER A 71 2.43 -0.59 -8.18
C SER A 71 2.41 0.90 -8.58
N PRO A 72 1.31 1.63 -8.35
CA PRO A 72 0.15 1.26 -7.52
C PRO A 72 -0.93 0.41 -8.19
N LEU A 73 -0.63 -0.27 -9.30
CA LEU A 73 -1.53 -1.17 -10.04
C LEU A 73 -2.41 -1.97 -9.09
N ASN A 74 -3.70 -2.08 -9.42
CA ASN A 74 -4.54 -3.14 -8.88
C ASN A 74 -4.82 -4.17 -9.99
N LEU A 75 -4.33 -5.38 -9.80
CA LEU A 75 -4.56 -6.49 -10.70
C LEU A 75 -5.88 -7.17 -10.31
N GLU A 76 -6.78 -7.31 -11.27
CA GLU A 76 -8.10 -7.88 -11.02
C GLU A 76 -8.01 -9.33 -10.52
N GLU A 77 -8.91 -9.72 -9.61
CA GLU A 77 -9.04 -11.09 -9.07
C GLU A 77 -7.86 -11.64 -8.24
N VAL A 78 -6.83 -10.83 -7.97
CA VAL A 78 -5.64 -11.26 -7.21
C VAL A 78 -5.84 -11.19 -5.69
N ASN A 79 -6.60 -10.20 -5.23
CA ASN A 79 -6.74 -9.86 -3.82
C ASN A 79 -7.98 -10.54 -3.18
N GLN A 80 -7.84 -11.07 -1.97
CA GLN A 80 -8.93 -11.67 -1.18
C GLN A 80 -9.89 -10.61 -0.59
N GLY A 81 -9.47 -9.35 -0.58
CA GLY A 81 -10.28 -8.25 -0.09
C GLY A 81 -9.75 -6.87 -0.45
N TYR A 82 -10.66 -5.91 -0.34
CA TYR A 82 -10.40 -4.48 -0.45
C TYR A 82 -10.95 -3.84 0.81
N PHE A 83 -10.17 -3.02 1.50
CA PHE A 83 -10.55 -2.48 2.79
C PHE A 83 -10.39 -0.98 2.83
N LEU A 84 -11.39 -0.29 3.36
CA LEU A 84 -11.27 1.10 3.79
C LEU A 84 -10.88 1.11 5.27
N MET A 85 -9.69 1.62 5.57
CA MET A 85 -9.10 1.63 6.90
C MET A 85 -9.07 3.05 7.47
N PRO A 86 -9.86 3.35 8.51
CA PRO A 86 -9.74 4.60 9.23
C PRO A 86 -8.40 4.69 9.98
N VAL A 87 -7.72 5.82 9.82
CA VAL A 87 -6.48 6.17 10.51
C VAL A 87 -6.60 7.58 11.10
N ARG A 88 -5.90 7.84 12.21
CA ARG A 88 -5.85 9.18 12.82
C ARG A 88 -4.84 10.07 12.07
N PRO A 89 -5.06 11.39 11.99
CA PRO A 89 -4.16 12.30 11.26
C PRO A 89 -2.67 12.16 11.60
N GLY A 90 -2.31 12.03 12.89
CA GLY A 90 -0.91 11.88 13.31
C GLY A 90 -0.21 10.66 12.71
N TYR A 91 -0.92 9.54 12.55
CA TYR A 91 -0.38 8.33 11.93
C TYR A 91 -0.47 8.34 10.41
N ALA A 92 -1.43 9.09 9.86
CA ALA A 92 -1.58 9.22 8.42
C ALA A 92 -0.38 9.91 7.77
N ILE A 93 0.26 10.85 8.47
CA ILE A 93 1.50 11.51 8.03
C ILE A 93 2.60 10.47 7.82
N SER A 94 2.85 9.60 8.80
CA SER A 94 3.87 8.54 8.69
C SER A 94 3.59 7.47 7.62
N LEU A 95 2.34 7.33 7.16
CA LEU A 95 2.02 6.43 6.03
C LEU A 95 2.48 7.01 4.69
N VAL A 96 2.48 8.33 4.58
CA VAL A 96 2.64 9.07 3.31
C VAL A 96 3.89 9.95 3.32
N ASP A 97 4.67 9.92 4.40
CA ASP A 97 5.67 10.93 4.67
C ASP A 97 6.65 11.05 3.50
N ARG A 98 6.62 12.24 2.91
CA ARG A 98 7.18 12.58 1.60
C ARG A 98 8.68 12.83 1.65
N HIS A 99 9.31 12.69 2.80
CA HIS A 99 10.75 12.82 2.97
C HIS A 99 11.54 11.64 2.36
N GLY A 100 10.83 10.71 1.72
CA GLY A 100 11.42 9.70 0.86
C GLY A 100 11.64 10.12 -0.60
N SER A 101 11.79 11.41 -0.90
CA SER A 101 11.91 11.92 -2.27
C SER A 101 13.20 11.43 -2.94
N ALA A 102 13.17 11.28 -4.26
CA ALA A 102 14.27 10.77 -5.09
C ALA A 102 15.66 11.41 -4.80
N GLU A 103 15.73 12.62 -4.25
CA GLU A 103 16.98 13.27 -3.82
C GLU A 103 17.76 12.47 -2.77
N ASP A 104 17.04 11.72 -1.94
CA ASP A 104 17.59 11.04 -0.78
C ASP A 104 18.04 9.59 -1.16
N LEU A 105 17.49 9.03 -2.25
CA LEU A 105 18.03 7.84 -2.96
C LEU A 105 19.41 8.08 -3.57
N PHE A 106 19.75 9.35 -3.83
CA PHE A 106 21.02 9.80 -4.42
C PHE A 106 21.83 10.69 -3.47
N GLY A 107 21.70 10.51 -2.14
CA GLY A 107 22.53 11.27 -1.18
C GLY A 107 22.21 11.16 0.33
N GLY A 108 21.12 10.49 0.74
CA GLY A 108 20.68 10.35 2.13
C GLY A 108 20.99 9.00 2.78
N LYS A 109 20.66 8.82 4.07
CA LYS A 109 20.79 7.54 4.79
C LYS A 109 19.73 6.54 4.26
N PRO A 110 20.10 5.50 3.49
CA PRO A 110 19.14 4.66 2.75
C PRO A 110 18.15 3.90 3.65
N SER A 111 18.52 3.62 4.91
CA SER A 111 17.75 2.79 5.81
C SER A 111 16.48 3.45 6.39
N VAL A 112 16.36 4.79 6.34
CA VAL A 112 15.16 5.53 6.78
C VAL A 112 14.19 5.74 5.60
N LEU A 113 14.74 5.81 4.39
CA LEU A 113 14.07 6.08 3.11
C LEU A 113 13.20 4.96 2.56
N LEU A 114 13.42 3.74 3.03
CA LEU A 114 12.99 2.52 2.34
C LEU A 114 12.15 1.61 3.24
N ARG A 115 11.36 2.19 4.17
CA ARG A 115 10.36 1.42 4.93
C ARG A 115 9.18 1.07 4.03
N TRP A 116 9.42 0.18 3.06
CA TRP A 116 8.39 -0.42 2.24
C TRP A 116 7.43 -1.20 3.15
N ASP A 117 7.97 -2.06 4.00
CA ASP A 117 7.19 -2.82 4.97
C ASP A 117 6.88 -2.00 6.22
N ASN A 118 5.59 -1.95 6.56
CA ASN A 118 5.03 -1.24 7.69
C ASN A 118 4.06 -2.12 8.47
N VAL A 119 3.88 -1.80 9.74
CA VAL A 119 2.89 -2.47 10.60
C VAL A 119 1.95 -1.45 11.24
N TYR A 120 0.65 -1.71 11.08
CA TYR A 120 -0.42 -0.96 11.74
C TYR A 120 -1.08 -1.84 12.79
N TYR A 121 -1.03 -1.40 14.05
CA TYR A 121 -1.70 -2.11 15.13
C TYR A 121 -3.11 -1.58 15.36
N ARG A 122 -4.01 -2.47 15.76
CA ARG A 122 -5.38 -2.14 16.13
C ARG A 122 -5.93 -3.12 17.16
N LYS A 123 -7.00 -2.73 17.87
CA LYS A 123 -7.79 -3.68 18.66
C LYS A 123 -8.29 -4.80 17.74
N LYS A 124 -8.36 -6.05 18.23
CA LYS A 124 -8.79 -7.24 17.45
C LYS A 124 -10.26 -7.27 17.05
N THR A 125 -10.98 -6.15 17.19
CA THR A 125 -12.39 -6.03 16.78
C THR A 125 -12.52 -6.20 15.26
N HIS A 126 -13.62 -6.75 14.76
CA HIS A 126 -13.82 -6.97 13.32
C HIS A 126 -12.69 -7.73 12.61
N HIS A 127 -12.01 -8.65 13.30
CA HIS A 127 -10.88 -9.38 12.70
C HIS A 127 -11.30 -10.33 11.57
N LYS A 128 -12.48 -10.96 11.67
CA LYS A 128 -12.94 -11.98 10.72
C LYS A 128 -13.12 -11.47 9.30
N ILE A 129 -13.26 -10.16 9.10
CA ILE A 129 -13.41 -9.56 7.76
C ILE A 129 -12.06 -9.27 7.09
N LEU A 130 -10.98 -9.13 7.87
CA LEU A 130 -9.66 -8.75 7.36
C LEU A 130 -8.93 -10.02 6.90
N GLN A 131 -8.63 -10.07 5.61
CA GLN A 131 -7.97 -11.18 4.94
C GLN A 131 -6.78 -10.64 4.15
N SER A 132 -5.78 -11.48 3.91
CA SER A 132 -4.61 -11.16 3.09
C SER A 132 -4.36 -12.28 2.08
N PRO A 133 -3.83 -11.97 0.88
CA PRO A 133 -3.45 -10.65 0.37
C PRO A 133 -4.67 -9.76 0.09
N ALA A 134 -4.52 -8.45 0.31
CA ALA A 134 -5.59 -7.49 0.12
C ALA A 134 -5.08 -6.08 -0.17
N ARG A 135 -6.00 -5.17 -0.54
CA ARG A 135 -5.72 -3.74 -0.68
C ARG A 135 -6.32 -2.94 0.45
N ILE A 136 -5.60 -1.92 0.89
CA ILE A 136 -6.05 -0.97 1.91
C ILE A 136 -6.14 0.42 1.29
N LEU A 137 -7.31 1.05 1.37
CA LEU A 137 -7.49 2.49 1.22
C LEU A 137 -7.42 3.15 2.60
N TRP A 138 -6.52 4.13 2.77
CA TRP A 138 -6.33 4.81 4.05
C TRP A 138 -7.19 6.06 4.15
N TYR A 139 -8.22 6.02 5.02
CA TYR A 139 -9.10 7.15 5.31
C TYR A 139 -8.63 7.91 6.55
N VAL A 140 -8.29 9.18 6.39
CA VAL A 140 -7.90 10.05 7.50
C VAL A 140 -9.14 10.62 8.19
N SER A 141 -9.32 10.24 9.45
CA SER A 141 -10.38 10.74 10.32
C SER A 141 -10.10 12.15 10.86
N GLY A 142 -11.03 12.74 11.61
CA GLY A 142 -10.86 14.07 12.21
C GLY A 142 -11.16 15.21 11.24
N ASN A 143 -10.24 16.17 11.09
CA ASN A 143 -10.48 17.39 10.30
C ASN A 143 -10.30 17.18 8.78
N GLN A 144 -9.44 16.25 8.36
CA GLN A 144 -9.14 16.06 6.93
C GLN A 144 -10.25 15.30 6.18
N LYS A 145 -10.83 14.26 6.81
CA LYS A 145 -11.96 13.46 6.29
C LYS A 145 -11.81 13.05 4.81
N GLN A 146 -10.74 12.34 4.50
CA GLN A 146 -10.39 12.00 3.11
C GLN A 146 -9.59 10.71 3.01
N ILE A 147 -9.66 10.03 1.86
CA ILE A 147 -8.77 8.93 1.49
C ILE A 147 -7.52 9.51 0.86
N ILE A 148 -6.34 9.14 1.37
CA ILE A 148 -5.06 9.75 0.96
C ILE A 148 -4.10 8.82 0.25
N ALA A 149 -4.25 7.51 0.43
CA ALA A 149 -3.28 6.53 -0.06
C ALA A 149 -3.90 5.14 -0.19
N VAL A 150 -3.18 4.29 -0.92
CA VAL A 150 -3.46 2.87 -1.07
C VAL A 150 -2.22 2.05 -0.72
N SER A 151 -2.41 0.90 -0.06
CA SER A 151 -1.34 -0.05 0.28
C SER A 151 -1.75 -1.50 -0.03
N HIS A 152 -0.76 -2.39 -0.02
CA HIS A 152 -0.96 -3.84 -0.06
C HIS A 152 -0.87 -4.41 1.35
N LEU A 153 -1.83 -5.22 1.76
CA LEU A 153 -1.86 -5.98 3.01
C LEU A 153 -1.36 -7.40 2.77
N TYR A 154 -0.32 -7.81 3.49
CA TYR A 154 0.33 -9.12 3.34
C TYR A 154 -0.06 -10.11 4.42
N GLU A 155 -0.17 -9.62 5.65
CA GLU A 155 -0.33 -10.47 6.82
C GLU A 155 -1.26 -9.78 7.82
N VAL A 156 -2.18 -10.56 8.37
CA VAL A 156 -3.02 -10.19 9.49
C VAL A 156 -2.68 -11.15 10.61
N GLU A 157 -2.15 -10.63 11.72
CA GLU A 157 -1.74 -11.45 12.86
C GLU A 157 -2.44 -10.97 14.12
N ILE A 158 -2.88 -11.92 14.95
CA ILE A 158 -3.47 -11.66 16.26
C ILE A 158 -2.66 -12.44 17.27
N ASP A 159 -2.10 -11.71 18.24
CA ASP A 159 -1.37 -12.26 19.38
C ASP A 159 -1.36 -11.17 20.47
N SER A 160 -0.81 -11.49 21.63
CA SER A 160 -0.50 -10.55 22.69
C SER A 160 0.30 -9.33 22.19
N ALA A 161 -0.01 -8.16 22.74
CA ALA A 161 0.66 -6.91 22.42
C ALA A 161 2.19 -7.01 22.56
N LYS A 162 2.67 -7.72 23.59
CA LYS A 162 4.10 -7.95 23.81
C LYS A 162 4.76 -8.75 22.68
N THR A 163 4.12 -9.84 22.22
CA THR A 163 4.65 -10.67 21.12
C THR A 163 4.69 -9.89 19.82
N LEU A 164 3.59 -9.23 19.45
CA LEU A 164 3.51 -8.47 18.20
C LEU A 164 4.46 -7.27 18.18
N PHE A 165 4.64 -6.56 19.31
CA PHE A 165 5.62 -5.50 19.39
C PHE A 165 7.05 -6.03 19.23
N LYS A 166 7.40 -7.12 19.94
CA LYS A 166 8.72 -7.74 19.80
C LYS A 166 9.03 -8.17 18.36
N LYS A 167 8.03 -8.75 17.67
CA LYS A 167 8.14 -9.21 16.28
C LYS A 167 8.33 -8.04 15.31
N PHE A 168 7.54 -6.98 15.46
CA PHE A 168 7.42 -5.91 14.46
C PHE A 168 8.02 -4.55 14.86
N LYS A 169 8.73 -4.44 15.99
CA LYS A 169 9.36 -3.19 16.46
C LYS A 169 10.24 -2.46 15.44
N LYS A 170 10.73 -3.16 14.39
CA LYS A 170 11.53 -2.56 13.31
C LYS A 170 10.68 -1.92 12.20
N PHE A 171 9.39 -2.24 12.14
CA PHE A 171 8.45 -1.88 11.06
C PHE A 171 7.26 -1.05 11.56
N GLY A 172 7.11 -0.88 12.87
CA GLY A 172 5.99 -0.20 13.49
C GLY A 172 6.07 1.32 13.35
N ILE A 173 4.93 1.93 13.01
CA ILE A 173 4.69 3.37 13.14
C ILE A 173 4.37 3.75 14.59
N LEU A 174 3.83 2.80 15.36
CA LEU A 174 3.43 2.98 16.74
C LEU A 174 4.55 2.59 17.71
N GLU A 175 4.73 3.41 18.72
CA GLU A 175 5.65 3.13 19.83
C GLU A 175 4.99 2.22 20.87
N TRP A 176 5.81 1.63 21.75
CA TRP A 176 5.31 0.76 22.82
C TRP A 176 4.19 1.42 23.64
N ASN A 177 4.32 2.71 23.94
CA ASN A 177 3.32 3.44 24.71
C ASN A 177 1.95 3.51 24.02
N ASP A 178 1.90 3.57 22.70
CA ASP A 178 0.63 3.59 21.96
C ASP A 178 -0.04 2.22 21.99
N ILE A 179 0.78 1.16 21.84
CA ILE A 179 0.33 -0.22 21.92
C ILE A 179 -0.15 -0.57 23.33
N TYR A 180 0.58 -0.12 24.36
CA TYR A 180 0.24 -0.33 25.77
C TYR A 180 -1.11 0.30 26.14
N LYS A 181 -1.37 1.51 25.62
CA LYS A 181 -2.70 2.15 25.75
C LYS A 181 -3.78 1.39 24.98
N MET A 182 -3.44 0.81 23.82
CA MET A 182 -4.40 0.06 23.00
C MET A 182 -4.84 -1.26 23.66
N CYS A 183 -3.96 -1.88 24.45
CA CYS A 183 -4.23 -3.10 25.20
C CYS A 183 -4.72 -2.82 26.64
N ASP A 184 -5.22 -1.61 26.89
CA ASP A 184 -5.83 -1.17 28.16
C ASP A 184 -4.90 -1.40 29.38
N GLY A 185 -3.58 -1.26 29.17
CA GLY A 185 -2.56 -1.41 30.21
C GLY A 185 -2.09 -2.85 30.48
N ASP A 186 -2.63 -3.84 29.78
CA ASP A 186 -2.21 -5.25 29.92
C ASP A 186 -1.55 -5.78 28.63
N PRO A 187 -0.21 -5.96 28.61
CA PRO A 187 0.53 -6.46 27.45
C PRO A 187 0.18 -7.88 27.00
N SER A 188 -0.50 -8.65 27.85
CA SER A 188 -0.94 -10.01 27.54
C SER A 188 -2.22 -10.02 26.71
N ASN A 189 -2.98 -8.92 26.70
CA ASN A 189 -4.15 -8.78 25.86
C ASN A 189 -3.79 -8.87 24.38
N GLU A 190 -4.61 -9.64 23.67
CA GLU A 190 -4.48 -9.80 22.23
C GLU A 190 -4.87 -8.53 21.49
N ILE A 191 -3.99 -8.10 20.60
CA ILE A 191 -4.23 -7.05 19.61
C ILE A 191 -4.04 -7.65 18.22
N MET A 192 -4.23 -6.83 17.19
CA MET A 192 -4.00 -7.21 15.82
C MET A 192 -2.90 -6.36 15.21
N ALA A 193 -2.01 -6.98 14.46
CA ALA A 193 -1.03 -6.34 13.59
C ALA A 193 -1.40 -6.57 12.12
N LEU A 194 -1.42 -5.50 11.34
CA LEU A 194 -1.57 -5.54 9.89
C LEU A 194 -0.22 -5.22 9.26
N LYS A 195 0.43 -6.20 8.62
CA LYS A 195 1.66 -5.98 7.88
C LYS A 195 1.31 -5.56 6.45
N PHE A 196 1.68 -4.35 6.07
CA PHE A 196 1.39 -3.79 4.76
C PHE A 196 2.64 -3.15 4.15
N SER A 197 2.64 -2.99 2.83
CA SER A 197 3.68 -2.24 2.12
C SER A 197 3.14 -1.60 0.85
N HIS A 198 4.04 -1.07 0.01
CA HIS A 198 3.66 -0.48 -1.27
C HIS A 198 2.59 0.59 -1.08
N THR A 199 2.83 1.49 -0.12
CA THR A 199 1.94 2.61 0.15
C THR A 199 2.19 3.70 -0.88
N PHE A 200 1.20 3.98 -1.70
CA PHE A 200 1.27 5.05 -2.70
C PHE A 200 0.24 6.14 -2.38
N PRO A 201 0.67 7.40 -2.25
CA PRO A 201 -0.27 8.50 -2.09
C PRO A 201 -1.13 8.67 -3.33
N PHE A 202 -2.41 8.98 -3.10
CA PHE A 202 -3.29 9.44 -4.15
C PHE A 202 -2.81 10.78 -4.70
N ARG A 203 -2.88 10.93 -6.02
CA ARG A 203 -2.60 12.20 -6.71
C ARG A 203 -3.62 13.26 -6.30
N LYS A 204 -4.86 12.82 -6.08
CA LYS A 204 -5.98 13.63 -5.60
C LYS A 204 -6.63 12.92 -4.41
N PRO A 205 -6.50 13.42 -3.16
CA PRO A 205 -7.24 12.86 -2.04
C PRO A 205 -8.75 12.81 -2.32
N VAL A 206 -9.41 11.73 -1.89
CA VAL A 206 -10.86 11.54 -2.10
C VAL A 206 -11.60 12.00 -0.86
N LEU A 207 -12.32 13.13 -0.97
CA LEU A 207 -13.04 13.74 0.14
C LEU A 207 -14.24 12.89 0.60
N LEU A 208 -14.60 12.99 1.88
CA LEU A 208 -15.68 12.21 2.49
C LEU A 208 -17.02 12.32 1.73
N ASP A 209 -17.37 13.49 1.21
CA ASP A 209 -18.62 13.65 0.48
C ASP A 209 -18.62 12.86 -0.84
N THR A 210 -17.51 12.85 -1.57
CA THR A 210 -17.32 11.96 -2.73
C THR A 210 -17.33 10.49 -2.34
N VAL A 211 -16.74 10.12 -1.18
CA VAL A 211 -16.83 8.73 -0.69
C VAL A 211 -18.30 8.34 -0.43
N ARG A 212 -19.09 9.23 0.19
CA ARG A 212 -20.51 9.00 0.45
C ARG A 212 -21.30 8.83 -0.84
N GLU A 213 -21.02 9.63 -1.86
CA GLU A 213 -21.64 9.53 -3.19
C GLU A 213 -21.39 8.15 -3.80
N VAL A 214 -20.13 7.69 -3.84
CA VAL A 214 -19.78 6.36 -4.37
C VAL A 214 -20.52 5.24 -3.63
N PHE A 215 -20.60 5.32 -2.30
CA PHE A 215 -21.33 4.33 -1.50
C PHE A 215 -22.83 4.33 -1.78
N LYS A 216 -23.43 5.52 -1.91
CA LYS A 216 -24.84 5.71 -2.25
C LYS A 216 -25.17 5.15 -3.64
N GLU A 217 -24.34 5.43 -4.63
CA GLU A 217 -24.49 4.91 -6.00
C GLU A 217 -24.41 3.37 -6.05
N ASN A 218 -23.64 2.77 -5.14
CA ASN A 218 -23.52 1.32 -4.99
C ASN A 218 -24.54 0.73 -3.98
N GLY A 219 -25.56 1.49 -3.57
CA GLY A 219 -26.64 1.02 -2.69
C GLY A 219 -26.18 0.54 -1.30
N THR A 220 -25.00 0.99 -0.83
CA THR A 220 -24.36 0.49 0.40
C THR A 220 -24.20 1.61 1.42
N GLY A 221 -24.44 1.32 2.70
CA GLY A 221 -24.19 2.26 3.80
C GLY A 221 -22.70 2.43 4.11
N LEU A 222 -22.28 3.66 4.44
CA LEU A 222 -20.91 3.97 4.83
C LEU A 222 -20.77 4.02 6.36
N SER A 223 -19.89 3.18 6.93
CA SER A 223 -19.46 3.27 8.33
C SER A 223 -17.94 3.40 8.41
N LEU A 224 -17.45 4.44 9.07
CA LEU A 224 -16.03 4.80 9.16
C LEU A 224 -15.45 4.63 10.58
N GLN A 225 -16.17 3.94 11.47
CA GLN A 225 -15.73 3.70 12.84
C GLN A 225 -14.83 2.45 12.98
N SER A 226 -14.83 1.58 11.96
CA SER A 226 -14.04 0.35 11.92
C SER A 226 -13.61 0.04 10.49
N PRO A 227 -12.71 -0.94 10.26
CA PRO A 227 -12.39 -1.41 8.93
C PRO A 227 -13.65 -1.82 8.17
N LEU A 228 -13.74 -1.42 6.91
CA LEU A 228 -14.87 -1.73 6.05
C LEU A 228 -14.39 -2.52 4.83
N LYS A 229 -14.95 -3.72 4.63
CA LYS A 229 -14.72 -4.50 3.39
C LYS A 229 -15.49 -3.84 2.25
N LEU A 230 -14.79 -3.54 1.17
CA LEU A 230 -15.31 -2.94 -0.04
C LEU A 230 -15.61 -4.02 -1.07
N SER A 231 -16.65 -3.81 -1.87
CA SER A 231 -16.77 -4.51 -3.15
C SER A 231 -15.68 -4.02 -4.10
N MET A 232 -15.35 -4.83 -5.10
CA MET A 232 -14.42 -4.44 -6.17
C MET A 232 -14.87 -3.14 -6.83
N ALA A 233 -16.17 -3.00 -7.13
CA ALA A 233 -16.72 -1.80 -7.76
C ALA A 233 -16.48 -0.51 -6.92
N ILE A 234 -16.77 -0.56 -5.61
CA ILE A 234 -16.53 0.60 -4.73
C ILE A 234 -15.03 0.90 -4.67
N PHE A 235 -14.19 -0.12 -4.53
CA PHE A 235 -12.73 0.07 -4.51
C PHE A 235 -12.23 0.70 -5.80
N GLN A 236 -12.61 0.17 -6.96
CA GLN A 236 -12.22 0.69 -8.28
C GLN A 236 -12.62 2.16 -8.45
N ASN A 237 -13.85 2.52 -8.08
CA ASN A 237 -14.33 3.91 -8.16
C ASN A 237 -13.47 4.84 -7.29
N LEU A 238 -13.27 4.50 -6.02
CA LEU A 238 -12.48 5.31 -5.09
C LEU A 238 -11.00 5.40 -5.52
N PHE A 239 -10.44 4.29 -5.99
CA PHE A 239 -9.06 4.22 -6.49
C PHE A 239 -8.86 5.10 -7.72
N GLN A 240 -9.81 5.07 -8.67
CA GLN A 240 -9.76 5.87 -9.89
C GLN A 240 -9.97 7.38 -9.62
N LEU A 241 -10.80 7.73 -8.63
CA LEU A 241 -10.93 9.11 -8.14
C LEU A 241 -9.63 9.61 -7.49
N GLY A 242 -8.89 8.73 -6.82
CA GLY A 242 -7.57 8.99 -6.24
C GLY A 242 -6.47 9.23 -7.27
N TYR A 243 -6.60 8.59 -8.43
CA TYR A 243 -5.68 8.66 -9.56
C TYR A 243 -6.41 9.06 -10.85
N PRO A 244 -6.95 10.28 -10.95
CA PRO A 244 -7.62 10.70 -12.17
C PRO A 244 -6.67 10.56 -13.36
N ASN A 245 -7.22 10.13 -14.51
CA ASN A 245 -6.46 10.12 -15.76
C ASN A 245 -5.91 11.53 -15.97
N GLN A 246 -4.60 11.63 -16.20
CA GLN A 246 -4.02 12.89 -16.64
C GLN A 246 -4.58 13.16 -18.03
N SER A 247 -5.23 14.31 -18.18
CA SER A 247 -5.66 14.86 -19.46
C SER A 247 -4.48 15.02 -20.40
#